data_AF-A0ABD5NTD9-F1
#
_entry.id   AF-A0ABD5NTD9-F1
#
_cell.length_a   1.000
_cell.length_b   1.000
_cell.length_c   1.000
_cell.angle_alpha   90.00
_cell.angle_beta   90.00
_cell.angle_gamma   90.00
#
_symmetry.space_group_name_H-M   'P 1'
#
loop_
_entity.id
_entity.type
_entity.pdbx_description
1 polymer ?
#
loop_
_entity_poly.entity_id
_entity_poly.type
_entity_poly.pdbx_seq_one_letter_code
_entity_poly.pdbx_strand_id
1 'polypeptide(L)'
;MTTGIFYNTLIGLVASVALLLLVVFPRHGATASTDVRRAWAWTFGTLGGLLVVMNLHINFVWPLPGVANIVFGEPALLFGALLVAAAAIIYRTPVEDTDDSIEEASGDGGIRSLWEVGELPTELVVALRPVGYVGAFAGLMTILLGWGTAAFAEIVFRAPAAEWPTGIVAGTGIEVVYMTGTYTILGIGAILVPFGLHNPPRLRTAGKFLTVAALLLLFITLISFVGHISLTAGYQP
;
A
#
# COMPACT_ATOMS: atom_id res chain seq x y z
N MET A 1 14.13 21.77 21.45
CA MET A 1 13.57 21.18 20.21
C MET A 1 13.40 19.70 20.47
N THR A 2 12.17 19.22 20.63
CA THR A 2 11.91 17.78 20.65
C THR A 2 12.21 17.25 19.26
N THR A 3 13.20 16.36 19.16
CA THR A 3 13.51 15.60 17.95
C THR A 3 12.24 14.89 17.51
N GLY A 4 11.57 15.42 16.48
CA GLY A 4 10.43 14.75 15.87
C GLY A 4 10.90 13.40 15.34
N ILE A 5 10.28 12.31 15.78
CA ILE A 5 10.56 10.99 15.22
C ILE A 5 9.84 10.93 13.88
N PHE A 6 10.42 10.58 12.73
CA PHE A 6 9.66 10.63 11.46
C PHE A 6 9.40 9.21 10.93
N TYR A 7 8.35 8.55 11.40
CA TYR A 7 7.95 7.23 10.86
C TYR A 7 7.09 7.33 9.59
N ASN A 8 6.37 8.44 9.41
CA ASN A 8 5.33 8.55 8.38
C ASN A 8 5.88 8.36 6.96
N THR A 9 7.08 8.85 6.68
CA THR A 9 7.74 8.69 5.37
C THR A 9 8.21 7.26 5.13
N LEU A 10 8.72 6.57 6.17
CA LEU A 10 9.08 5.16 6.05
C LEU A 10 7.83 4.27 5.91
N ILE A 11 6.77 4.54 6.67
CA ILE A 11 5.49 3.83 6.57
C ILE A 11 4.88 4.00 5.18
N GLY A 12 4.84 5.24 4.67
CA GLY A 12 4.36 5.52 3.32
C GLY A 12 5.16 4.78 2.26
N LEU A 13 6.50 4.76 2.38
CA LEU A 13 7.37 4.05 1.45
C LEU A 13 7.10 2.54 1.47
N VAL A 14 7.09 1.94 2.66
CA VAL A 14 6.85 0.51 2.84
C VAL A 14 5.46 0.13 2.33
N ALA A 15 4.42 0.93 2.61
CA ALA A 15 3.07 0.69 2.14
C ALA A 15 2.97 0.77 0.61
N SER A 16 3.58 1.78 -0.02
CA SER A 16 3.63 1.92 -1.47
C SER A 16 4.36 0.76 -2.15
N VAL A 17 5.53 0.38 -1.64
CA VAL A 17 6.30 -0.75 -2.20
C VAL A 17 5.54 -2.06 -2.02
N ALA A 18 4.95 -2.30 -0.85
CA ALA A 18 4.13 -3.48 -0.61
C ALA A 18 2.92 -3.56 -1.55
N LEU A 19 2.24 -2.44 -1.81
CA LEU A 19 1.13 -2.39 -2.77
C LEU A 19 1.59 -2.67 -4.20
N LEU A 20 2.73 -2.11 -4.63
CA LEU A 20 3.28 -2.41 -5.95
C LEU A 20 3.65 -3.89 -6.08
N LEU A 21 4.31 -4.46 -5.08
CA LEU A 21 4.64 -5.89 -5.07
C LEU A 21 3.38 -6.78 -5.06
N LEU A 22 2.32 -6.35 -4.38
CA LEU A 22 1.03 -7.05 -4.40
C LEU A 22 0.42 -7.07 -5.82
N VAL A 23 0.62 -6.03 -6.62
CA VAL A 23 0.18 -5.98 -8.03
C VAL A 23 1.04 -6.88 -8.92
N VAL A 24 2.35 -6.95 -8.66
CA VAL A 24 3.31 -7.73 -9.46
C VAL A 24 3.22 -9.24 -9.17
N PHE A 25 2.91 -9.61 -7.93
CA PHE A 25 2.89 -10.99 -7.46
C PHE A 25 2.01 -11.95 -8.27
N PRO A 26 0.76 -11.61 -8.66
CA PRO A 26 -0.08 -12.47 -9.50
C PRO A 26 0.59 -12.94 -10.80
N ARG A 27 1.46 -12.12 -11.39
CA ARG A 27 2.15 -12.45 -12.64
C ARG A 27 3.47 -13.19 -12.40
N HIS A 28 4.27 -12.72 -11.45
CA HIS A 28 5.66 -13.18 -11.30
C HIS A 28 5.93 -14.07 -10.08
N GLY A 29 5.02 -14.10 -9.10
CA GLY A 29 5.22 -14.83 -7.85
C GLY A 29 4.22 -15.95 -7.62
N ALA A 30 2.99 -15.82 -8.13
CA ALA A 30 1.93 -16.79 -7.87
C ALA A 30 2.16 -18.15 -8.55
N THR A 31 2.70 -18.14 -9.77
CA THR A 31 3.00 -19.33 -10.60
C THR A 31 4.49 -19.69 -10.63
N ALA A 32 5.32 -18.93 -9.91
CA ALA A 32 6.76 -19.21 -9.83
C ALA A 32 7.03 -20.49 -9.03
N SER A 33 8.24 -21.04 -9.21
CA SER A 33 8.72 -22.19 -8.45
C SER A 33 8.56 -21.98 -6.93
N THR A 34 8.42 -23.10 -6.21
CA THR A 34 8.19 -23.09 -4.76
C THR A 34 9.21 -22.24 -3.98
N ASP A 35 10.49 -22.30 -4.33
CA ASP A 35 11.53 -21.51 -3.67
C ASP A 35 11.39 -20.00 -3.93
N VAL A 36 11.09 -19.61 -5.17
CA VAL A 36 10.85 -18.20 -5.53
C VAL A 36 9.60 -17.68 -4.83
N ARG A 37 8.51 -18.46 -4.84
CA ARG A 37 7.26 -18.12 -4.15
C ARG A 37 7.45 -17.95 -2.64
N ARG A 38 8.31 -18.75 -2.02
CA ARG A 38 8.71 -18.58 -0.61
C ARG A 38 9.53 -17.30 -0.39
N ALA A 39 10.38 -16.90 -1.32
CA ALA A 39 11.09 -15.61 -1.25
C ALA A 39 10.12 -14.41 -1.32
N TRP A 40 9.08 -14.49 -2.15
CA TRP A 40 7.97 -13.52 -2.16
C TRP A 40 7.26 -13.47 -0.81
N ALA A 41 6.93 -14.63 -0.22
CA ALA A 41 6.33 -14.70 1.10
C ALA A 41 7.19 -14.01 2.17
N TRP A 42 8.50 -14.26 2.20
CA TRP A 42 9.42 -13.57 3.12
C TRP A 42 9.45 -12.06 2.92
N THR A 43 9.41 -11.61 1.66
CA THR A 43 9.36 -10.19 1.34
C THR A 43 8.08 -9.54 1.88
N PHE A 44 6.92 -10.15 1.62
CA PHE A 44 5.65 -9.68 2.14
C PHE A 44 5.58 -9.72 3.67
N GLY A 45 6.10 -10.79 4.29
CA GLY A 45 6.16 -10.91 5.74
C GLY A 45 7.03 -9.83 6.38
N THR A 46 8.16 -9.49 5.75
CA THR A 46 9.07 -8.44 6.22
C THR A 46 8.42 -7.06 6.11
N LEU A 47 7.88 -6.69 4.95
CA LEU A 47 7.22 -5.41 4.74
C LEU A 47 5.98 -5.28 5.64
N GLY A 48 5.20 -6.34 5.77
CA GLY A 48 4.03 -6.39 6.64
C GLY A 48 4.40 -6.25 8.12
N GLY A 49 5.45 -6.95 8.55
CA GLY A 49 5.98 -6.85 9.91
C GLY A 49 6.48 -5.45 10.25
N LEU A 50 7.18 -4.79 9.32
CA LEU A 50 7.59 -3.39 9.47
C LEU A 50 6.38 -2.47 9.67
N LEU A 51 5.35 -2.60 8.82
CA LEU A 51 4.12 -1.82 8.97
C LEU A 51 3.43 -2.09 10.31
N VAL A 52 3.34 -3.34 10.75
CA VAL A 52 2.74 -3.68 12.04
C VAL A 52 3.49 -3.03 13.20
N VAL A 53 4.82 -3.22 13.27
CA VAL A 53 5.62 -2.70 14.38
C VAL A 53 5.57 -1.18 14.46
N MET A 54 5.77 -0.49 13.34
CA MET A 54 5.78 0.98 13.32
C MET A 54 4.41 1.57 13.64
N ASN A 55 3.33 0.98 13.12
CA ASN A 55 1.99 1.52 13.33
C ASN A 55 1.41 1.14 14.70
N LEU A 56 1.80 0.02 15.32
CA LEU A 56 1.50 -0.20 16.74
C LEU A 56 2.16 0.88 17.60
N HIS A 57 3.41 1.23 17.30
CA HIS A 57 4.11 2.29 18.04
C HIS A 57 3.43 3.66 17.90
N ILE A 58 3.04 4.06 16.67
CA ILE A 58 2.29 5.31 16.46
C ILE A 58 0.96 5.30 17.22
N ASN A 59 0.18 4.21 17.12
CA ASN A 59 -1.15 4.16 17.74
C ASN A 59 -1.11 4.16 19.28
N PHE A 60 -0.08 3.56 19.90
CA PHE A 60 -0.03 3.44 21.37
C PHE A 60 0.84 4.46 22.08
N VAL A 61 1.96 4.85 21.48
CA VAL A 61 3.00 5.63 22.16
C VAL A 61 3.00 7.06 21.67
N TRP A 62 2.66 7.27 20.40
CA TRP A 62 2.83 8.57 19.79
C TRP A 62 1.59 9.05 19.05
N PRO A 63 0.55 9.44 19.81
CA PRO A 63 -0.65 9.93 19.18
C PRO A 63 -0.34 11.22 18.43
N LEU A 64 -0.39 11.16 17.10
CA LEU A 64 -0.46 12.34 16.27
C LEU A 64 -1.68 13.17 16.71
N PRO A 65 -1.62 14.51 16.61
CA PRO A 65 -2.72 15.37 17.04
C PRO A 65 -4.05 15.03 16.37
N GLY A 66 -5.13 15.01 17.15
CA GLY A 66 -6.48 14.79 16.65
C GLY A 66 -6.69 13.40 16.06
N VAL A 67 -7.24 13.35 14.85
CA VAL A 67 -7.64 12.09 14.18
C VAL A 67 -6.51 11.45 13.36
N ALA A 68 -5.31 12.04 13.33
CA ALA A 68 -4.25 11.62 12.40
C ALA A 68 -3.76 10.17 12.60
N ASN A 69 -3.81 9.61 13.82
CA ASN A 69 -3.49 8.18 14.03
C ASN A 69 -4.48 7.24 13.34
N ILE A 70 -5.75 7.63 13.32
CA ILE A 70 -6.82 6.86 12.66
C ILE A 70 -6.61 6.92 11.15
N VAL A 71 -6.17 8.07 10.62
CA VAL A 71 -6.02 8.24 9.17
C VAL A 71 -4.78 7.54 8.64
N PHE A 72 -3.64 7.72 9.28
CA PHE A 72 -2.37 7.19 8.78
C PHE A 72 -1.99 5.85 9.41
N GLY A 73 -2.27 5.67 10.71
CA GLY A 73 -1.81 4.54 11.50
C GLY A 73 -2.66 3.28 11.33
N GLU A 74 -3.97 3.39 11.55
CA GLU A 74 -4.87 2.22 11.52
C GLU A 74 -4.91 1.50 10.15
N PRO A 75 -5.00 2.20 9.00
CA PRO A 75 -5.03 1.53 7.70
C PRO A 75 -3.71 0.82 7.39
N ALA A 76 -2.58 1.46 7.72
CA ALA A 76 -1.25 0.88 7.51
C ALA A 76 -1.00 -0.31 8.44
N LEU A 77 -1.47 -0.26 9.68
CA LEU A 77 -1.43 -1.39 10.62
C LEU A 77 -2.22 -2.59 10.08
N LEU A 78 -3.47 -2.36 9.67
CA LEU A 78 -4.32 -3.42 9.13
C LEU A 78 -3.75 -4.00 7.83
N PHE A 79 -3.26 -3.13 6.93
CA PHE A 79 -2.60 -3.58 5.70
C PHE A 79 -1.37 -4.44 6.01
N GLY A 80 -0.53 -4.02 6.96
CA GLY A 80 0.62 -4.80 7.42
C GLY A 80 0.22 -6.17 7.97
N ALA A 81 -0.79 -6.23 8.82
CA ALA A 81 -1.30 -7.48 9.38
C ALA A 81 -1.84 -8.44 8.30
N LEU A 82 -2.58 -7.91 7.33
CA LEU A 82 -3.07 -8.68 6.18
C LEU A 82 -1.92 -9.18 5.31
N LEU A 83 -0.86 -8.38 5.15
CA LEU A 83 0.31 -8.76 4.36
C LEU A 83 1.12 -9.87 5.05
N VAL A 84 1.26 -9.83 6.37
CA VAL A 84 1.85 -10.92 7.17
C VAL A 84 1.01 -12.19 7.07
N ALA A 85 -0.32 -12.08 7.14
CA ALA A 85 -1.21 -13.22 6.95
C ALA A 85 -1.10 -13.81 5.53
N ALA A 86 -1.07 -12.97 4.51
CA ALA A 86 -0.87 -13.38 3.12
C ALA A 86 0.49 -14.07 2.93
N ALA A 87 1.55 -13.55 3.53
CA ALA A 87 2.88 -14.16 3.52
C ALA A 87 2.86 -15.58 4.11
N ALA A 88 2.26 -15.76 5.29
CA ALA A 88 2.14 -17.08 5.91
C ALA A 88 1.33 -18.06 5.03
N ILE A 89 0.29 -17.56 4.35
CA ILE A 89 -0.51 -18.36 3.40
C ILE A 89 0.31 -18.74 2.17
N ILE A 90 0.98 -17.79 1.52
CA ILE A 90 1.82 -18.05 0.34
C ILE A 90 2.92 -19.05 0.68
N TYR A 91 3.54 -18.94 1.85
CA TYR A 91 4.63 -19.83 2.27
C TYR A 91 4.17 -21.29 2.44
N ARG A 92 2.96 -21.49 2.99
CA ARG A 92 2.45 -22.83 3.34
C ARG A 92 1.68 -23.50 2.21
N THR A 93 1.11 -22.75 1.28
CA THR A 93 0.24 -23.30 0.24
C THR A 93 1.08 -24.02 -0.82
N PRO A 94 0.92 -25.35 -0.97
CA PRO A 94 1.54 -26.06 -2.08
C PRO A 94 0.87 -25.62 -3.39
N VAL A 95 1.69 -25.34 -4.39
CA VAL A 95 1.28 -25.08 -5.77
C VAL A 95 2.15 -26.00 -6.62
N GLU A 96 1.54 -26.69 -7.56
CA GLU A 96 2.27 -27.56 -8.49
C GLU A 96 3.21 -26.71 -9.34
N ASP A 97 4.52 -27.01 -9.28
CA ASP A 97 5.51 -26.22 -9.99
C ASP A 97 5.32 -26.42 -11.49
N THR A 98 5.14 -25.32 -12.22
CA THR A 98 5.12 -25.34 -13.68
C THR A 98 6.54 -25.09 -14.16
N ASP A 99 7.17 -26.09 -14.80
CA ASP A 99 8.57 -26.06 -15.25
C ASP A 99 8.89 -24.90 -16.21
N ASP A 100 7.87 -24.32 -16.87
CA ASP A 100 8.01 -23.27 -17.88
C ASP A 100 8.25 -21.84 -17.30
N SER A 101 8.20 -21.66 -15.97
CA SER A 101 8.07 -20.33 -15.35
C SER A 101 9.35 -19.47 -15.27
N ILE A 102 10.54 -20.03 -15.55
CA ILE A 102 11.81 -19.31 -15.41
C ILE A 102 12.20 -18.56 -16.70
N GLU A 103 11.81 -19.04 -17.89
CA GLU A 103 12.20 -18.42 -19.17
C GLU A 103 11.39 -17.15 -19.53
N GLU A 104 10.15 -17.00 -19.06
CA GLU A 104 9.30 -15.85 -19.41
C GLU A 104 9.55 -14.58 -18.57
N ALA A 105 10.21 -14.68 -17.41
CA ALA A 105 10.42 -13.53 -16.51
C ALA A 105 11.50 -12.54 -17.01
N SER A 106 12.29 -12.91 -18.02
CA SER A 106 13.34 -12.05 -18.62
C SER A 106 12.87 -11.14 -19.76
N GLY A 107 11.57 -11.14 -20.11
CA GLY A 107 11.04 -10.34 -21.21
C GLY A 107 10.96 -8.83 -20.88
N ASP A 108 11.47 -8.00 -21.80
CA ASP A 108 11.38 -6.53 -21.85
C ASP A 108 9.93 -6.04 -22.04
N GLY A 109 9.08 -6.32 -21.07
CA GLY A 109 7.69 -5.87 -21.05
C GLY A 109 7.59 -4.58 -20.26
N GLY A 110 7.41 -3.44 -20.93
CA GLY A 110 7.14 -2.15 -20.25
C GLY A 110 5.92 -2.20 -19.31
N ILE A 111 5.63 -1.13 -18.55
CA ILE A 111 4.62 -1.06 -17.46
C ILE A 111 3.27 -1.76 -17.72
N ARG A 112 2.81 -1.86 -18.98
CA ARG A 112 1.58 -2.56 -19.34
C ARG A 112 1.62 -4.07 -19.04
N SER A 113 2.78 -4.70 -19.16
CA SER A 113 3.01 -6.12 -18.87
C SER A 113 2.70 -6.46 -17.41
N LEU A 114 2.86 -5.50 -16.49
CA LEU A 114 2.59 -5.68 -15.05
C LEU A 114 1.14 -6.08 -14.77
N TRP A 115 0.20 -5.74 -15.65
CA TRP A 115 -1.22 -6.05 -15.48
C TRP A 115 -1.70 -7.21 -16.36
N GLU A 116 -0.79 -7.83 -17.12
CA GLU A 116 -1.06 -9.06 -17.85
C GLU A 116 -0.99 -10.24 -16.87
N VAL A 117 -2.10 -10.45 -16.17
CA VAL A 117 -2.28 -11.53 -15.21
C VAL A 117 -3.04 -12.67 -15.87
N GLY A 118 -2.50 -13.89 -15.77
CA GLY A 118 -3.15 -15.13 -16.18
C GLY A 118 -4.08 -15.69 -15.11
N GLU A 119 -4.49 -16.95 -15.27
CA GLU A 119 -5.20 -17.67 -14.21
C GLU A 119 -4.24 -17.99 -13.06
N LEU A 120 -4.72 -17.78 -11.83
CA LEU A 120 -3.94 -18.07 -10.63
C LEU A 120 -4.14 -19.52 -10.18
N PRO A 121 -3.14 -20.14 -9.53
CA PRO A 121 -3.29 -21.48 -8.96
C PRO A 121 -4.48 -21.55 -8.00
N THR A 122 -5.31 -22.58 -8.17
CA THR A 122 -6.60 -22.69 -7.46
C THR A 122 -6.40 -22.78 -5.94
N GLU A 123 -5.38 -23.50 -5.50
CA GLU A 123 -5.00 -23.68 -4.10
C GLU A 123 -4.68 -22.34 -3.44
N LEU A 124 -3.91 -21.51 -4.16
CA LEU A 124 -3.50 -20.19 -3.68
C LEU A 124 -4.70 -19.24 -3.63
N VAL A 125 -5.56 -19.26 -4.65
CA VAL A 125 -6.79 -18.46 -4.67
C VAL A 125 -7.70 -18.81 -3.50
N VAL A 126 -7.99 -20.09 -3.30
CA VAL A 126 -8.86 -20.55 -2.20
C VAL A 126 -8.27 -20.15 -0.85
N ALA A 127 -6.95 -20.30 -0.68
CA ALA A 127 -6.28 -19.96 0.57
C ALA A 127 -6.25 -18.45 0.86
N LEU A 128 -6.10 -17.60 -0.16
CA LEU A 128 -6.03 -16.13 0.00
C LEU A 128 -7.40 -15.46 0.12
N ARG A 129 -8.50 -16.12 -0.27
CA ARG A 129 -9.85 -15.53 -0.28
C ARG A 129 -10.27 -14.88 1.04
N PRO A 130 -10.12 -15.53 2.22
CA PRO A 130 -10.51 -14.91 3.49
C PRO A 130 -9.77 -13.59 3.75
N VAL A 131 -8.45 -13.57 3.53
CA VAL A 131 -7.62 -12.35 3.66
C VAL A 131 -8.05 -11.30 2.64
N GLY A 132 -8.35 -11.70 1.41
CA GLY A 132 -8.85 -10.80 0.36
C GLY A 132 -10.17 -10.13 0.75
N TYR A 133 -11.11 -10.85 1.37
CA TYR A 133 -12.37 -10.26 1.83
C TYR A 133 -12.17 -9.28 2.99
N VAL A 134 -11.29 -9.59 3.95
CA VAL A 134 -10.93 -8.62 5.00
C VAL A 134 -10.29 -7.37 4.36
N GLY A 135 -9.43 -7.57 3.36
CA GLY A 135 -8.87 -6.48 2.55
C GLY A 135 -9.92 -5.63 1.83
N ALA A 136 -11.01 -6.23 1.34
CA ALA A 136 -12.11 -5.49 0.73
C ALA A 136 -12.88 -4.63 1.74
N PHE A 137 -13.14 -5.15 2.95
CA PHE A 137 -13.74 -4.34 4.02
C PHE A 137 -12.79 -3.24 4.49
N ALA A 138 -11.48 -3.52 4.57
CA ALA A 138 -10.47 -2.49 4.80
C ALA A 138 -10.49 -1.43 3.70
N GLY A 139 -10.67 -1.82 2.43
CA GLY A 139 -10.83 -0.91 1.31
C GLY A 139 -12.05 0.01 1.44
N LEU A 140 -13.19 -0.52 1.90
CA LEU A 140 -14.37 0.29 2.22
C LEU A 140 -14.05 1.29 3.35
N MET A 141 -13.38 0.85 4.41
CA MET A 141 -12.95 1.75 5.48
C MET A 141 -12.01 2.85 4.98
N THR A 142 -11.06 2.53 4.10
CA THR A 142 -10.15 3.50 3.49
C THR A 142 -10.91 4.55 2.68
N ILE A 143 -11.93 4.17 1.90
CA ILE A 143 -12.80 5.13 1.20
C ILE A 143 -13.48 6.06 2.21
N LEU A 144 -14.09 5.49 3.25
CA LEU A 144 -14.79 6.26 4.28
C LEU A 144 -13.82 7.18 5.04
N LEU A 145 -12.59 6.75 5.30
CA LEU A 145 -11.56 7.59 5.90
C LEU A 145 -11.21 8.76 4.99
N GLY A 146 -10.95 8.52 3.69
CA GLY A 146 -10.67 9.60 2.75
C GLY A 146 -11.77 10.68 2.74
N TRP A 147 -13.03 10.28 2.68
CA TRP A 147 -14.15 11.22 2.66
C TRP A 147 -14.48 11.82 4.03
N GLY A 148 -14.41 11.04 5.10
CA GLY A 148 -14.66 11.51 6.46
C GLY A 148 -13.61 12.52 6.92
N THR A 149 -12.37 12.35 6.48
CA THR A 149 -11.26 13.26 6.79
C THR A 149 -11.25 14.49 5.89
N ALA A 150 -11.87 14.44 4.70
CA ALA A 150 -12.08 15.63 3.88
C ALA A 150 -12.83 16.74 4.65
N ALA A 151 -13.78 16.36 5.53
CA ALA A 151 -14.50 17.30 6.38
C ALA A 151 -13.63 17.97 7.47
N PHE A 152 -12.48 17.37 7.81
CA PHE A 152 -11.53 17.86 8.81
C PHE A 152 -10.12 18.03 8.21
N ALA A 153 -10.04 18.22 6.89
CA ALA A 153 -8.78 18.12 6.16
C ALA A 153 -7.76 19.19 6.58
N GLU A 154 -8.25 20.31 7.09
CA GLU A 154 -7.49 21.38 7.73
C GLU A 154 -6.59 20.90 8.87
N ILE A 155 -7.00 19.84 9.57
CA ILE A 155 -6.29 19.28 10.72
C ILE A 155 -5.31 18.18 10.28
N VAL A 156 -5.63 17.45 9.21
CA VAL A 156 -4.97 16.17 8.89
C VAL A 156 -4.14 16.20 7.62
N PHE A 157 -4.59 16.91 6.59
CA PHE A 157 -4.00 16.88 5.24
C PHE A 157 -3.27 18.15 4.85
N ARG A 158 -3.52 19.26 5.55
CA ARG A 158 -2.81 20.51 5.28
C ARG A 158 -1.39 20.42 5.81
N ALA A 159 -0.42 20.48 4.91
CA ALA A 159 0.97 20.64 5.29
C ALA A 159 1.21 22.04 5.92
N PRO A 160 2.13 22.17 6.89
CA PRO A 160 2.59 23.47 7.35
C PRO A 160 3.08 24.32 6.17
N ALA A 161 2.70 25.60 6.12
CA ALA A 161 3.12 26.50 5.03
C ALA A 161 4.66 26.62 4.90
N ALA A 162 5.38 26.36 5.99
CA ALA A 162 6.84 26.34 6.05
C ALA A 162 7.48 25.07 5.45
N GLU A 163 6.72 24.01 5.17
CA GLU A 163 7.25 22.72 4.72
C GLU A 163 7.48 22.72 3.21
N TRP A 164 8.71 22.93 2.72
CA TRP A 164 8.95 22.91 1.27
C TRP A 164 9.11 21.47 0.72
N PRO A 165 8.42 21.08 -0.36
CA PRO A 165 7.56 21.90 -1.22
C PRO A 165 6.04 21.75 -0.95
N THR A 166 5.61 20.90 -0.02
CA THR A 166 4.18 20.64 0.24
C THR A 166 3.41 21.89 0.70
N GLY A 167 4.08 22.80 1.40
CA GLY A 167 3.57 24.08 1.87
C GLY A 167 3.20 25.07 0.75
N ILE A 168 3.67 24.87 -0.49
CA ILE A 168 3.30 25.73 -1.64
C ILE A 168 1.80 25.68 -1.90
N VAL A 169 1.19 24.50 -1.73
CA VAL A 169 -0.22 24.28 -1.98
C VAL A 169 -1.07 24.40 -0.71
N ALA A 170 -0.45 24.75 0.43
CA ALA A 170 -1.09 24.85 1.73
C ALA A 170 -2.37 25.69 1.67
N GLY A 171 -3.51 25.04 1.89
CA GLY A 171 -4.81 25.71 1.96
C GLY A 171 -5.48 26.03 0.62
N THR A 172 -4.91 25.55 -0.48
CA THR A 172 -5.57 25.60 -1.81
C THR A 172 -6.69 24.57 -1.94
N GLY A 173 -6.70 23.55 -1.09
CA GLY A 173 -7.63 22.41 -1.15
C GLY A 173 -7.17 21.28 -2.05
N ILE A 174 -6.06 21.46 -2.79
CA ILE A 174 -5.48 20.44 -3.67
C ILE A 174 -5.08 19.21 -2.86
N GLU A 175 -4.52 19.38 -1.67
CA GLU A 175 -4.11 18.28 -0.78
C GLU A 175 -5.32 17.45 -0.33
N VAL A 176 -6.46 18.10 -0.12
CA VAL A 176 -7.72 17.43 0.26
C VAL A 176 -8.22 16.55 -0.88
N VAL A 177 -8.27 17.10 -2.10
CA VAL A 177 -8.66 16.35 -3.31
C VAL A 177 -7.68 15.21 -3.56
N TYR A 178 -6.39 15.47 -3.40
CA TYR A 178 -5.33 14.48 -3.60
C TYR A 178 -5.46 13.31 -2.63
N MET A 179 -5.57 13.58 -1.33
CA MET A 179 -5.65 12.55 -0.30
C MET A 179 -6.96 11.79 -0.39
N THR A 180 -8.09 12.48 -0.53
CA THR A 180 -9.42 11.85 -0.68
C THR A 180 -9.46 10.97 -1.93
N GLY A 181 -8.92 11.46 -3.05
CA GLY A 181 -8.82 10.70 -4.30
C GLY A 181 -7.93 9.46 -4.15
N THR A 182 -6.77 9.61 -3.52
CA THR A 182 -5.82 8.51 -3.27
C THR A 182 -6.45 7.40 -2.43
N TYR A 183 -7.10 7.76 -1.31
CA TYR A 183 -7.79 6.80 -0.45
C TYR A 183 -8.97 6.13 -1.16
N THR A 184 -9.70 6.87 -1.98
CA THR A 184 -10.82 6.34 -2.76
C THR A 184 -10.34 5.32 -3.79
N ILE A 185 -9.32 5.67 -4.59
CA ILE A 185 -8.72 4.79 -5.60
C ILE A 185 -8.15 3.53 -4.94
N LEU A 186 -7.44 3.68 -3.82
CA LEU A 186 -6.88 2.57 -3.05
C LEU A 186 -7.98 1.61 -2.58
N GLY A 187 -9.04 2.14 -1.97
CA GLY A 187 -10.12 1.33 -1.45
C GLY A 187 -10.91 0.62 -2.54
N ILE A 188 -11.15 1.26 -3.70
CA ILE A 188 -11.76 0.59 -4.86
C ILE A 188 -10.88 -0.58 -5.33
N GLY A 189 -9.57 -0.36 -5.46
CA GLY A 189 -8.62 -1.41 -5.81
C GLY A 189 -8.69 -2.59 -4.85
N ALA A 190 -8.65 -2.32 -3.54
CA ALA A 190 -8.72 -3.34 -2.49
C ALA A 190 -10.04 -4.12 -2.49
N ILE A 191 -11.18 -3.44 -2.69
CA ILE A 191 -12.50 -4.08 -2.80
C ILE A 191 -12.54 -5.07 -3.97
N LEU A 192 -11.91 -4.74 -5.09
CA LEU A 192 -11.92 -5.58 -6.29
C LEU A 192 -11.05 -6.85 -6.16
N VAL A 193 -10.04 -6.87 -5.29
CA VAL A 193 -9.08 -7.98 -5.14
C VAL A 193 -9.76 -9.35 -4.95
N PRO A 194 -10.60 -9.59 -3.91
CA PRO A 194 -11.17 -10.92 -3.68
C PRO A 194 -12.07 -11.40 -4.83
N PHE A 195 -12.69 -10.48 -5.57
CA PHE A 195 -13.53 -10.80 -6.74
C PHE A 195 -12.71 -11.01 -8.02
N GLY A 196 -11.46 -10.54 -8.03
CA GLY A 196 -10.49 -10.72 -9.10
C GLY A 196 -9.74 -12.05 -9.03
N LEU A 197 -9.61 -12.68 -7.85
CA LEU A 197 -8.78 -13.88 -7.70
C LEU A 197 -9.17 -15.05 -8.64
N HIS A 198 -10.43 -15.15 -9.06
CA HIS A 198 -10.91 -16.14 -10.05
C HIS A 198 -11.21 -15.54 -11.43
N ASN A 199 -10.93 -14.26 -11.65
CA ASN A 199 -11.30 -13.53 -12.86
C ASN A 199 -10.16 -12.59 -13.26
N PRO A 200 -9.27 -13.02 -14.17
CA PRO A 200 -8.10 -12.24 -14.55
C PRO A 200 -8.41 -10.81 -15.03
N PRO A 201 -9.47 -10.55 -15.83
CA PRO A 201 -9.87 -9.18 -16.16
C PRO A 201 -10.20 -8.29 -14.96
N ARG A 202 -10.88 -8.82 -13.94
CA ARG A 202 -11.18 -8.08 -12.70
C ARG A 202 -9.93 -7.87 -11.86
N LEU A 203 -9.06 -8.87 -11.76
CA LEU A 203 -7.79 -8.74 -11.05
C LEU A 203 -6.86 -7.70 -11.71
N ARG A 204 -6.81 -7.68 -13.04
CA ARG A 204 -6.14 -6.64 -13.83
C ARG A 204 -6.69 -5.26 -13.51
N THR A 205 -8.02 -5.13 -13.39
CA THR A 205 -8.67 -3.86 -13.05
C THR A 205 -8.30 -3.43 -11.62
N ALA A 206 -8.39 -4.34 -10.64
CA ALA A 206 -7.93 -4.09 -9.28
C ALA A 206 -6.46 -3.64 -9.26
N GLY A 207 -5.59 -4.35 -10.00
CA GLY A 207 -4.18 -4.05 -10.14
C GLY A 207 -3.93 -2.63 -10.62
N LYS A 208 -4.66 -2.14 -11.64
CA LYS A 208 -4.55 -0.75 -12.11
C LYS A 208 -4.89 0.28 -11.03
N PHE A 209 -6.00 0.10 -10.31
CA PHE A 209 -6.37 1.00 -9.22
C PHE A 209 -5.30 1.00 -8.11
N LEU A 210 -4.84 -0.19 -7.71
CA LEU A 210 -3.79 -0.33 -6.70
C LEU A 210 -2.44 0.27 -7.16
N THR A 211 -2.05 0.11 -8.43
CA THR A 211 -0.84 0.75 -8.97
C THR A 211 -0.96 2.27 -8.89
N VAL A 212 -2.07 2.85 -9.36
CA VAL A 212 -2.29 4.30 -9.33
C VAL A 212 -2.26 4.80 -7.88
N ALA A 213 -2.97 4.14 -6.97
CA ALA A 213 -2.95 4.49 -5.55
C ALA A 213 -1.55 4.41 -4.93
N ALA A 214 -0.79 3.35 -5.23
CA ALA A 214 0.56 3.16 -4.72
C ALA A 214 1.53 4.24 -5.22
N LEU A 215 1.41 4.64 -6.49
CA LEU A 215 2.21 5.71 -7.09
C LEU A 215 1.85 7.08 -6.50
N LEU A 216 0.57 7.36 -6.25
CA LEU A 216 0.14 8.58 -5.56
C LEU A 216 0.68 8.59 -4.12
N LEU A 217 0.48 7.51 -3.36
CA LEU A 217 1.06 7.36 -2.02
C LEU A 217 2.59 7.54 -2.02
N LEU A 218 3.28 6.98 -3.02
CA LEU A 218 4.73 7.09 -3.12
C LEU A 218 5.14 8.53 -3.41
N PHE A 219 4.45 9.20 -4.32
CA PHE A 219 4.71 10.61 -4.64
C PHE A 219 4.57 11.50 -3.40
N ILE A 220 3.46 11.40 -2.67
CA ILE A 220 3.27 12.20 -1.44
C ILE A 220 4.29 11.82 -0.35
N THR A 221 4.66 10.55 -0.25
CA THR A 221 5.69 10.10 0.68
C THR A 221 7.05 10.74 0.38
N LEU A 222 7.47 10.72 -0.90
CA LEU A 222 8.77 11.26 -1.32
C LEU A 222 8.84 12.77 -1.15
N ILE A 223 7.76 13.48 -1.49
CA ILE A 223 7.71 14.93 -1.35
C ILE A 223 7.66 15.34 0.14
N SER A 224 6.93 14.61 0.99
CA SER A 224 6.95 14.81 2.45
C SER A 224 8.30 14.48 3.08
N PHE A 225 9.05 13.52 2.54
CA PHE A 225 10.42 13.26 3.00
C PHE A 225 11.33 14.47 2.78
N VAL A 226 11.24 15.10 1.60
CA VAL A 226 11.94 16.37 1.33
C VAL A 226 11.45 17.49 2.27
N GLY A 227 10.13 17.55 2.51
CA GLY A 227 9.50 18.46 3.47
C GLY A 227 10.06 18.36 4.89
N HIS A 228 10.15 17.15 5.43
CA HIS A 228 10.68 16.93 6.78
C HIS A 228 12.17 17.28 6.89
N ILE A 229 12.96 17.02 5.83
CA ILE A 229 14.37 17.44 5.78
C ILE A 229 14.47 18.96 5.76
N SER A 230 13.68 19.65 4.93
CA SER A 230 13.75 21.12 4.81
C SER A 230 13.36 21.82 6.11
N LEU A 231 12.28 21.36 6.77
CA LEU A 231 11.87 21.83 8.08
C LEU A 231 12.97 21.66 9.14
N THR A 232 13.63 20.50 9.17
CA THR A 232 14.69 20.21 10.15
C THR A 232 15.97 21.01 9.87
N ALA A 233 16.27 21.29 8.60
CA ALA A 233 17.39 22.12 8.18
C ALA A 233 17.16 23.62 8.41
N GLY A 234 15.95 24.03 8.84
CA GLY A 234 15.59 25.44 9.00
C GLY A 234 15.46 26.19 7.67
N TYR A 235 15.35 25.46 6.56
CA TYR A 235 15.16 26.05 5.24
C TYR A 235 13.68 26.40 5.07
N GLN A 236 13.38 27.70 5.09
CA GLN A 236 12.09 28.21 4.63
C GLN A 236 12.26 28.76 3.21
N PRO A 237 11.41 28.36 2.26
CA PRO A 237 11.42 28.88 0.89
C PRO A 237 11.04 30.37 0.84
#